data_AF-A0A970W933-F1
#
_entry.id   AF-A0A970W933-F1
#
_cell.length_a   1.000
_cell.length_b   1.000
_cell.length_c   1.000
_cell.angle_alpha   90.00
_cell.angle_beta   90.00
_cell.angle_gamma   90.00
#
_symmetry.space_group_name_H-M   'P 1'
#
loop_
_entity.id
_entity.type
_entity.pdbx_description
1 polymer ?
#
loop_
_entity_poly.entity_id
_entity_poly.type
_entity_poly.pdbx_seq_one_letter_code
_entity_poly.pdbx_strand_id
1 'polypeptide(L)'
;MAQATPRLSKALVVVNTLSGGYDPQRMERALKRVFPPEQWTYDVFLVTENASIVERVRRAVAEGVDLVVASGGDGTVSTVVDGVAGTPVEVGIVPCGTGNALARELNIPIDIDKALDLLVTPHDVRHVDALQVGDKFLCLVLSVGVTPAVMAETPRLAKRLLGRFAYYLRGITQVFGLQPRRFTITVDGREQRVRAAEVIVTNTHTIGATALRWGPTVEVDDGEFQLCIVYAHTILDILALAQDLLTGTKRGRRVRYLTVRQSVRIEADQPMWVEGDGDLLGKTPVEGRLVPGAVHMIVPKPTGKRPLPITSLRLPDLPEQLARTAAYLRPVTPAEIARNPDVLTDTVTTPSGARFTVRVLRDDDAEPLGRYFLSLSEDTRRRYGPHPFTQQEADKICAGLDYNRDLRFVALPRREGPAEIVAYFILYLGVKDGDRRRYEARGMPLDDATDCTLAPSVADGHQEQGLGSAIMVRVMDAARRLGRKRMVLSGGVQATNARAIHFYDKFGFRRVGDFETKGNLNNHDMIMKL
;
A
#
# COMPACT_ATOMS: atom_id res chain seq x y z
N MET A 1 58.56 -1.83 16.70
CA MET A 1 57.25 -1.26 16.35
C MET A 1 56.25 -2.39 16.29
N ALA A 2 55.35 -2.50 17.28
CA ALA A 2 54.28 -3.48 17.24
C ALA A 2 53.31 -3.07 16.12
N GLN A 3 53.19 -3.89 15.08
CA GLN A 3 52.13 -3.73 14.08
C GLN A 3 50.81 -3.95 14.80
N ALA A 4 50.00 -2.90 14.93
CA ALA A 4 48.66 -3.00 15.48
C ALA A 4 47.86 -3.97 14.59
N THR A 5 47.34 -5.04 15.17
CA THR A 5 46.42 -5.94 14.48
C THR A 5 45.25 -5.11 13.94
N PRO A 6 44.92 -5.18 12.64
CA PRO A 6 43.83 -4.38 12.08
C PRO A 6 42.52 -4.73 12.80
N ARG A 7 41.82 -3.72 13.32
CA ARG A 7 40.51 -3.89 13.94
C ARG A 7 39.53 -4.35 12.84
N LEU A 8 38.78 -5.41 13.12
CA LEU A 8 37.67 -5.84 12.26
C LEU A 8 36.60 -4.74 12.21
N SER A 9 36.13 -4.43 11.01
CA SER A 9 35.00 -3.54 10.82
C SER A 9 33.73 -4.19 11.37
N LYS A 10 32.78 -3.37 11.83
CA LYS A 10 31.53 -3.82 12.44
C LYS A 10 30.36 -3.44 11.56
N ALA A 11 29.48 -4.39 11.27
CA ALA A 11 28.24 -4.13 10.54
C ALA A 11 26.98 -4.53 11.32
N LEU A 12 25.90 -3.78 11.14
CA LEU A 12 24.55 -4.17 11.54
C LEU A 12 23.71 -4.37 10.28
N VAL A 13 23.14 -5.55 10.10
CA VAL A 13 22.24 -5.86 8.98
C VAL A 13 20.81 -5.86 9.50
N VAL A 14 20.03 -4.85 9.14
CA VAL A 14 18.61 -4.76 9.46
C VAL A 14 17.81 -5.42 8.35
N VAL A 15 17.11 -6.51 8.66
CA VAL A 15 16.36 -7.31 7.67
C VAL A 15 14.87 -7.28 7.98
N ASN A 16 14.10 -6.70 7.09
CA ASN A 16 12.65 -6.72 7.17
C ASN A 16 12.06 -7.98 6.53
N THR A 17 11.75 -8.98 7.37
CA THR A 17 11.20 -10.28 6.97
C THR A 17 9.79 -10.21 6.39
N LEU A 18 9.10 -9.08 6.56
CA LEU A 18 7.74 -8.84 6.05
C LEU A 18 7.74 -8.25 4.63
N SER A 19 8.91 -7.98 4.04
CA SER A 19 9.05 -7.50 2.67
C SER A 19 9.04 -8.67 1.67
N GLY A 20 8.35 -8.52 0.54
CA GLY A 20 7.89 -9.62 -0.33
C GLY A 20 8.97 -10.42 -1.08
N GLY A 21 10.25 -10.22 -0.79
CA GLY A 21 11.38 -10.88 -1.46
C GLY A 21 12.41 -11.53 -0.52
N TYR A 22 12.11 -11.65 0.78
CA TYR A 22 13.04 -12.23 1.76
C TYR A 22 13.14 -13.76 1.65
N ASP A 23 14.36 -14.25 1.36
CA ASP A 23 14.75 -15.66 1.49
C ASP A 23 15.90 -15.74 2.53
N PRO A 24 15.67 -16.40 3.69
CA PRO A 24 16.67 -16.52 4.75
C PRO A 24 17.98 -17.17 4.30
N GLN A 25 17.91 -18.23 3.49
CA GLN A 25 19.10 -18.98 3.06
C GLN A 25 19.90 -18.20 2.03
N ARG A 26 19.21 -17.50 1.12
CA ARG A 26 19.86 -16.59 0.18
C ARG A 26 20.54 -15.43 0.91
N MET A 27 19.85 -14.81 1.87
CA MET A 27 20.41 -13.71 2.66
C MET A 27 21.63 -14.17 3.45
N GLU A 28 21.56 -15.30 4.15
CA GLU A 28 22.70 -15.82 4.91
C GLU A 28 23.93 -16.10 4.03
N ARG A 29 23.73 -16.73 2.86
CA ARG A 29 24.83 -16.97 1.90
C ARG A 29 25.44 -15.66 1.40
N ALA A 30 24.61 -14.67 1.11
CA ALA A 30 25.09 -13.37 0.66
C ALA A 30 25.84 -12.62 1.76
N LEU A 31 25.35 -12.63 3.01
CA LEU A 31 26.03 -11.97 4.13
C LEU A 31 27.40 -12.60 4.42
N LYS A 32 27.53 -13.93 4.34
CA LYS A 32 28.85 -14.61 4.46
C LYS A 32 29.83 -14.19 3.36
N ARG A 33 29.32 -13.93 2.16
CA ARG A 33 30.13 -13.43 1.03
C ARG A 33 30.53 -11.96 1.23
N VAL A 34 29.59 -11.14 1.71
CA VAL A 34 29.75 -9.69 1.88
C VAL A 34 30.64 -9.36 3.09
N PHE A 35 30.53 -10.14 4.16
CA PHE A 35 31.23 -9.93 5.42
C PHE A 35 32.15 -11.12 5.76
N PRO A 36 33.30 -11.23 5.08
CA PRO A 36 34.28 -12.28 5.41
C PRO A 36 34.79 -12.09 6.84
N PRO A 37 34.91 -13.17 7.64
CA PRO A 37 35.21 -13.10 9.07
C PRO A 37 36.60 -12.51 9.37
N GLU A 38 37.51 -12.53 8.40
CA GLU A 38 38.86 -11.97 8.47
C GLU A 38 38.88 -10.43 8.45
N GLN A 39 37.77 -9.80 8.04
CA GLN A 39 37.67 -8.33 7.87
C GLN A 39 36.49 -7.72 8.63
N TRP A 40 35.42 -8.50 8.84
CA TRP A 40 34.17 -8.01 9.41
C TRP A 40 33.66 -8.86 10.56
N THR A 41 33.07 -8.19 11.52
CA THR A 41 32.08 -8.75 12.44
C THR A 41 30.73 -8.15 12.10
N TYR A 42 29.66 -8.94 12.10
CA TYR A 42 28.32 -8.41 11.83
C TYR A 42 27.26 -9.04 12.73
N ASP A 43 26.22 -8.26 13.01
CA ASP A 43 24.99 -8.71 13.66
C ASP A 43 23.81 -8.58 12.68
N VAL A 44 22.84 -9.48 12.78
CA VAL A 44 21.63 -9.50 11.95
C VAL A 44 20.43 -9.22 12.83
N PHE A 45 19.79 -8.08 12.60
CA PHE A 45 18.55 -7.71 13.26
C PHE A 45 17.35 -8.01 12.37
N LEU A 46 16.62 -9.07 12.71
CA LEU A 46 15.37 -9.42 12.05
C LEU A 46 14.23 -8.57 12.62
N VAL A 47 13.62 -7.75 11.76
CA VAL A 47 12.50 -6.89 12.16
C VAL A 47 11.26 -7.75 12.37
N THR A 48 10.73 -7.71 13.61
CA THR A 48 9.44 -8.31 13.99
C THR A 48 8.42 -7.21 14.29
N GLU A 49 7.13 -7.55 14.45
CA GLU A 49 6.05 -6.55 14.56
C GLU A 49 6.20 -5.54 15.72
N ASN A 50 6.99 -5.85 16.75
CA ASN A 50 7.19 -5.00 17.92
C ASN A 50 8.60 -4.40 18.05
N ALA A 51 9.48 -4.63 17.06
CA ALA A 51 10.88 -4.26 17.17
C ALA A 51 11.14 -2.84 16.64
N SER A 52 11.75 -1.97 17.45
CA SER A 52 12.15 -0.62 17.03
C SER A 52 13.49 -0.66 16.28
N ILE A 53 13.44 -0.44 14.96
CA ILE A 53 14.64 -0.35 14.12
C ILE A 53 15.52 0.82 14.58
N VAL A 54 14.92 2.00 14.81
CA VAL A 54 15.65 3.22 15.17
C VAL A 54 16.46 3.03 16.45
N GLU A 55 15.85 2.44 17.50
CA GLU A 55 16.54 2.18 18.77
C GLU A 55 17.68 1.18 18.60
N ARG A 56 17.47 0.10 17.83
CA ARG A 56 18.52 -0.89 17.56
C ARG A 56 19.70 -0.26 16.82
N VAL A 57 19.43 0.58 15.83
CA VAL A 57 20.44 1.27 15.03
C VAL A 57 21.20 2.27 15.89
N ARG A 58 20.51 3.15 16.65
CA ARG A 58 21.17 4.11 17.57
C ARG A 58 22.06 3.41 18.58
N ARG A 59 21.64 2.25 19.09
CA ARG A 59 22.47 1.42 19.97
C ARG A 59 23.71 0.88 19.25
N ALA A 60 23.57 0.35 18.03
CA ALA A 60 24.72 -0.13 17.27
C ALA A 60 25.71 0.99 16.92
N VAL A 61 25.21 2.18 16.61
CA VAL A 61 26.02 3.40 16.43
C VAL A 61 26.81 3.72 17.70
N ALA A 62 26.16 3.70 18.88
CA ALA A 62 26.84 3.89 20.17
C ALA A 62 27.87 2.78 20.48
N GLU A 63 27.64 1.55 19.99
CA GLU A 63 28.57 0.41 20.09
C GLU A 63 29.73 0.48 19.06
N GLY A 64 29.76 1.53 18.24
CA GLY A 64 30.79 1.82 17.25
C GLY A 64 30.72 0.95 16.01
N VAL A 65 29.50 0.71 15.49
CA VAL A 65 29.28 0.10 14.17
C VAL A 65 29.81 1.02 13.06
N ASP A 66 30.43 0.44 12.04
CA ASP A 66 31.01 1.18 10.91
C ASP A 66 30.01 1.26 9.73
N LEU A 67 29.17 0.23 9.57
CA LEU A 67 28.18 0.10 8.49
C LEU A 67 26.82 -0.40 9.00
N VAL A 68 25.73 0.22 8.55
CA VAL A 68 24.37 -0.31 8.72
C VAL A 68 23.77 -0.65 7.36
N VAL A 69 23.37 -1.91 7.18
CA VAL A 69 22.71 -2.36 5.95
C VAL A 69 21.21 -2.43 6.16
N ALA A 70 20.44 -1.63 5.42
CA ALA A 70 18.99 -1.64 5.40
C ALA A 70 18.47 -2.58 4.30
N SER A 71 18.04 -3.79 4.68
CA SER A 71 17.39 -4.74 3.79
C SER A 71 15.87 -4.69 3.96
N GLY A 72 15.19 -3.99 3.06
CA GLY A 72 13.75 -3.73 3.16
C GLY A 72 13.23 -2.74 2.14
N GLY A 73 12.02 -2.24 2.36
CA GLY A 73 11.44 -1.14 1.59
C GLY A 73 11.71 0.23 2.20
N ASP A 74 11.09 1.27 1.65
CA ASP A 74 11.36 2.67 2.02
C ASP A 74 11.19 2.99 3.52
N GLY A 75 10.26 2.32 4.21
CA GLY A 75 10.09 2.51 5.66
C GLY A 75 11.23 1.92 6.49
N THR A 76 11.82 0.81 6.05
CA THR A 76 13.00 0.23 6.70
C THR A 76 14.22 1.11 6.46
N VAL A 77 14.37 1.62 5.23
CA VAL A 77 15.45 2.55 4.89
C VAL A 77 15.31 3.87 5.69
N SER A 78 14.12 4.47 5.73
CA SER A 78 13.86 5.72 6.46
C SER A 78 14.13 5.58 7.97
N THR A 79 13.77 4.45 8.58
CA THR A 79 14.07 4.22 10.01
C THR A 79 15.54 3.95 10.30
N VAL A 80 16.28 3.33 9.37
CA VAL A 80 17.74 3.22 9.47
C VAL A 80 18.39 4.60 9.35
N VAL A 81 17.97 5.40 8.37
CA VAL A 81 18.37 6.79 8.16
C VAL A 81 18.17 7.62 9.45
N ASP A 82 16.99 7.56 10.05
CA ASP A 82 16.65 8.25 11.31
C ASP A 82 17.55 7.80 12.49
N GLY A 83 18.07 6.57 12.43
CA GLY A 83 18.96 6.01 13.44
C GLY A 83 20.43 6.41 13.27
N VAL A 84 20.89 6.66 12.04
CA VAL A 84 22.31 6.98 11.75
C VAL A 84 22.58 8.46 11.47
N ALA A 85 21.55 9.26 11.21
CA ALA A 85 21.72 10.64 10.79
C ALA A 85 22.55 11.46 11.79
N GLY A 86 23.45 12.29 11.25
CA GLY A 86 24.41 13.08 12.03
C GLY A 86 25.62 12.29 12.54
N THR A 87 25.80 11.04 12.09
CA THR A 87 26.95 10.20 12.44
C THR A 87 27.75 9.83 11.19
N PRO A 88 29.03 9.44 11.31
CA PRO A 88 29.84 9.05 10.16
C PRO A 88 29.54 7.64 9.65
N VAL A 89 28.59 6.92 10.28
CA VAL A 89 28.26 5.53 9.96
C VAL A 89 27.67 5.43 8.57
N GLU A 90 28.25 4.56 7.75
CA GLU A 90 27.81 4.35 6.38
C GLU A 90 26.51 3.52 6.34
N VAL A 91 25.68 3.78 5.32
CA VAL A 91 24.44 3.05 5.07
C VAL A 91 24.48 2.37 3.72
N GLY A 92 24.30 1.05 3.74
CA GLY A 92 24.04 0.24 2.56
C GLY A 92 22.54 -0.05 2.40
N ILE A 93 22.02 0.02 1.18
CA ILE A 93 20.60 -0.31 0.91
C ILE A 93 20.50 -1.60 0.09
N VAL A 94 19.72 -2.57 0.60
CA VAL A 94 19.31 -3.76 -0.14
C VAL A 94 17.80 -3.67 -0.40
N PRO A 95 17.38 -3.25 -1.60
CA PRO A 95 16.01 -2.84 -1.88
C PRO A 95 15.05 -4.03 -2.05
N CYS A 96 14.33 -4.38 -0.98
CA CYS A 96 13.36 -5.48 -0.95
C CYS A 96 11.89 -5.00 -0.99
N GLY A 97 11.65 -3.68 -1.09
CA GLY A 97 10.32 -3.09 -1.19
C GLY A 97 9.81 -2.95 -2.63
N THR A 98 8.58 -2.45 -2.78
CA THR A 98 7.99 -2.17 -4.10
C THR A 98 8.36 -0.79 -4.66
N GLY A 99 8.54 0.21 -3.79
CA GLY A 99 8.91 1.58 -4.17
C GLY A 99 10.42 1.74 -4.36
N ASN A 100 11.17 1.62 -3.26
CA ASN A 100 12.63 1.77 -3.19
C ASN A 100 13.10 3.13 -3.74
N ALA A 101 12.40 4.20 -3.37
CA ALA A 101 12.60 5.55 -3.87
C ALA A 101 14.04 6.05 -3.65
N LEU A 102 14.57 5.92 -2.43
CA LEU A 102 15.92 6.38 -2.11
C LEU A 102 16.99 5.59 -2.88
N ALA A 103 16.82 4.26 -2.98
CA ALA A 103 17.73 3.42 -3.75
C ALA A 103 17.75 3.83 -5.23
N ARG A 104 16.59 4.14 -5.82
CA ARG A 104 16.48 4.61 -7.20
C ARG A 104 17.14 5.97 -7.41
N GLU A 105 16.88 6.90 -6.50
CA GLU A 105 17.44 8.25 -6.54
C GLU A 105 18.97 8.22 -6.48
N LEU A 106 19.52 7.31 -5.67
CA LEU A 106 20.95 7.09 -5.52
C LEU A 106 21.55 6.12 -6.56
N ASN A 107 20.76 5.67 -7.55
CA ASN A 107 21.15 4.68 -8.56
C ASN A 107 21.64 3.33 -8.01
N ILE A 108 21.27 2.99 -6.78
CA ILE A 108 21.58 1.69 -6.17
C ILE A 108 20.82 0.60 -6.96
N PRO A 109 21.48 -0.53 -7.30
CA PRO A 109 20.83 -1.62 -8.03
C PRO A 109 19.58 -2.12 -7.29
N ILE A 110 18.51 -2.32 -8.03
CA ILE A 110 17.22 -2.82 -7.47
C ILE A 110 17.21 -4.34 -7.38
N ASP A 111 18.07 -4.98 -8.17
CA ASP A 111 18.35 -6.40 -8.02
C ASP A 111 19.09 -6.62 -6.69
N ILE A 112 18.56 -7.51 -5.86
CA ILE A 112 19.05 -7.77 -4.50
C ILE A 112 20.51 -8.24 -4.52
N ASP A 113 20.89 -9.13 -5.44
CA ASP A 113 22.26 -9.66 -5.47
C ASP A 113 23.23 -8.57 -5.91
N LYS A 114 22.87 -7.75 -6.89
CA LYS A 114 23.69 -6.60 -7.31
C LYS A 114 23.82 -5.53 -6.23
N ALA A 115 22.77 -5.30 -5.44
CA ALA A 115 22.82 -4.37 -4.31
C ALA A 115 23.73 -4.88 -3.19
N LEU A 116 23.72 -6.19 -2.94
CA LEU A 116 24.64 -6.84 -2.00
C LEU A 116 26.09 -6.80 -2.51
N ASP A 117 26.30 -7.02 -3.80
CA ASP A 117 27.63 -6.91 -4.42
C ASP A 117 28.17 -5.48 -4.36
N LEU A 118 27.32 -4.46 -4.44
CA LEU A 118 27.73 -3.06 -4.29
C LEU A 118 28.42 -2.80 -2.93
N LEU A 119 28.02 -3.51 -1.87
CA LEU A 119 28.60 -3.34 -0.53
C LEU A 119 30.06 -3.80 -0.44
N VAL A 120 30.51 -4.68 -1.35
CA VAL A 120 31.87 -5.25 -1.34
C VAL A 120 32.70 -4.95 -2.57
N THR A 121 32.08 -4.43 -3.62
CA THR A 121 32.78 -3.97 -4.80
C THR A 121 33.16 -2.49 -4.64
N PRO A 122 34.10 -1.97 -5.45
CA PRO A 122 34.44 -0.56 -5.40
C PRO A 122 33.20 0.33 -5.59
N HIS A 123 32.87 1.08 -4.55
CA HIS A 123 31.75 2.02 -4.48
C HIS A 123 32.25 3.41 -4.11
N ASP A 124 31.34 4.39 -4.12
CA ASP A 124 31.55 5.72 -3.54
C ASP A 124 30.59 5.91 -2.37
N VAL A 125 30.88 6.91 -1.53
CA VAL A 125 30.00 7.32 -0.43
C VAL A 125 29.46 8.70 -0.74
N ARG A 126 28.13 8.82 -0.81
CA ARG A 126 27.41 10.08 -1.06
C ARG A 126 26.84 10.61 0.25
N HIS A 127 27.04 11.90 0.50
CA HIS A 127 26.62 12.55 1.75
C HIS A 127 25.24 13.16 1.53
N VAL A 128 24.19 12.42 1.87
CA VAL A 128 22.80 12.79 1.61
C VAL A 128 22.29 13.74 2.68
N ASP A 129 21.65 14.82 2.25
CA ASP A 129 21.00 15.79 3.11
C ASP A 129 19.74 15.20 3.75
N ALA A 130 19.39 15.70 4.93
CA ALA A 130 18.16 15.33 5.61
C ALA A 130 17.43 16.56 6.15
N LEU A 131 16.09 16.47 6.20
CA LEU A 131 15.24 17.40 6.91
C LEU A 131 15.00 16.87 8.31
N GLN A 132 15.50 17.58 9.33
CA GLN A 132 15.26 17.28 10.72
C GLN A 132 13.93 17.88 11.18
N VAL A 133 13.01 17.03 11.65
CA VAL A 133 11.68 17.41 12.18
C VAL A 133 11.55 16.86 13.60
N GLY A 134 11.67 17.75 14.59
CA GLY A 134 11.84 17.32 15.98
C GLY A 134 13.08 16.44 16.13
N ASP A 135 12.91 15.23 16.66
CA ASP A 135 13.99 14.24 16.84
C ASP A 135 14.15 13.27 15.65
N LYS A 136 13.44 13.52 14.55
CA LYS A 136 13.41 12.65 13.37
C LYS A 136 14.15 13.25 12.18
N PHE A 137 14.83 12.41 11.40
CA PHE A 137 15.45 12.80 10.13
C PHE A 137 14.71 12.18 8.94
N LEU A 138 14.43 13.01 7.93
CA LEU A 138 13.72 12.64 6.70
C LEU A 138 14.62 12.88 5.49
N CYS A 139 14.75 11.90 4.60
CA CYS A 139 15.56 12.04 3.39
C CYS A 139 14.75 12.12 2.11
N LEU A 140 13.43 11.88 2.15
CA LEU A 140 12.60 11.87 0.95
C LEU A 140 11.65 13.06 0.92
N VAL A 141 10.70 13.09 1.85
CA VAL A 141 9.56 14.00 1.75
C VAL A 141 8.96 14.33 3.12
N LEU A 142 8.52 15.58 3.27
CA LEU A 142 7.59 16.05 4.28
C LEU A 142 6.37 16.65 3.56
N SER A 143 5.15 16.26 3.91
CA SER A 143 3.95 16.79 3.27
C SER A 143 2.87 17.18 4.28
N VAL A 144 2.10 18.22 3.94
CA VAL A 144 0.91 18.68 4.66
C VAL A 144 -0.17 18.97 3.63
N GLY A 145 -1.37 18.41 3.82
CA GLY A 145 -2.48 18.61 2.89
C GLY A 145 -3.29 17.34 2.69
N VAL A 146 -3.57 17.05 1.42
CA VAL A 146 -4.40 15.90 1.01
C VAL A 146 -3.69 14.58 1.33
N THR A 147 -2.42 14.43 0.95
CA THR A 147 -1.71 13.14 1.10
C THR A 147 -1.71 12.61 2.54
N PRO A 148 -1.34 13.39 3.57
CA PRO A 148 -1.37 12.90 4.95
C PRO A 148 -2.79 12.65 5.50
N ALA A 149 -3.79 13.42 5.04
CA ALA A 149 -5.17 13.22 5.46
C ALA A 149 -5.71 11.87 4.98
N VAL A 150 -5.49 11.56 3.70
CA VAL A 150 -5.80 10.26 3.09
C VAL A 150 -4.99 9.15 3.80
N MET A 151 -3.76 9.42 4.26
CA MET A 151 -2.92 8.43 4.93
C MET A 151 -3.45 8.07 6.32
N ALA A 152 -4.03 9.04 7.02
CA ALA A 152 -4.63 8.83 8.33
C ALA A 152 -5.90 7.97 8.26
N GLU A 153 -6.65 8.09 7.17
CA GLU A 153 -7.90 7.34 6.95
C GLU A 153 -7.66 5.95 6.35
N THR A 154 -6.47 5.70 5.79
CA THR A 154 -6.16 4.44 5.10
C THR A 154 -5.82 3.31 6.09
N PRO A 155 -6.53 2.17 6.07
CA PRO A 155 -6.23 1.02 6.90
C PRO A 155 -4.78 0.51 6.72
N ARG A 156 -4.11 0.16 7.82
CA ARG A 156 -2.70 -0.30 7.84
C ARG A 156 -2.41 -1.45 6.85
N LEU A 157 -3.40 -2.31 6.60
CA LEU A 157 -3.28 -3.44 5.67
C LEU A 157 -3.19 -3.00 4.20
N ALA A 158 -3.92 -1.95 3.81
CA ALA A 158 -3.83 -1.40 2.45
C ALA A 158 -2.43 -0.81 2.18
N LYS A 159 -1.81 -0.20 3.21
CA LYS A 159 -0.42 0.27 3.17
C LYS A 159 0.59 -0.87 2.98
N ARG A 160 0.33 -2.04 3.59
CA ARG A 160 1.20 -3.24 3.53
C ARG A 160 1.08 -4.01 2.22
N LEU A 161 -0.12 -4.15 1.65
CA LEU A 161 -0.36 -4.99 0.47
C LEU A 161 -0.05 -4.29 -0.86
N LEU A 162 -0.27 -2.98 -0.96
CA LEU A 162 -0.03 -2.21 -2.19
C LEU A 162 1.38 -1.58 -2.22
N GLY A 163 2.08 -1.60 -1.08
CA GLY A 163 3.28 -0.80 -0.86
C GLY A 163 2.95 0.68 -0.69
N ARG A 164 3.79 1.39 0.07
CA ARG A 164 3.58 2.81 0.45
C ARG A 164 3.44 3.75 -0.75
N PHE A 165 3.89 3.36 -1.95
CA PHE A 165 3.87 4.19 -3.17
C PHE A 165 2.70 3.94 -4.14
N ALA A 166 2.12 2.73 -4.21
CA ALA A 166 0.91 2.51 -5.02
C ALA A 166 -0.31 3.26 -4.46
N TYR A 167 -0.19 3.75 -3.22
CA TYR A 167 -1.11 4.63 -2.54
C TYR A 167 -1.25 6.01 -3.20
N TYR A 168 -0.21 6.59 -3.82
CA TYR A 168 -0.35 7.87 -4.56
C TYR A 168 -1.32 7.76 -5.73
N LEU A 169 -1.41 6.59 -6.37
CA LEU A 169 -2.40 6.31 -7.42
C LEU A 169 -3.84 6.20 -6.87
N ARG A 170 -4.01 5.78 -5.62
CA ARG A 170 -5.33 5.73 -4.93
C ARG A 170 -5.70 7.03 -4.22
N GLY A 171 -4.74 7.88 -3.83
CA GLY A 171 -5.03 9.21 -3.29
C GLY A 171 -5.87 10.06 -4.25
N ILE A 172 -5.68 9.83 -5.56
CA ILE A 172 -6.49 10.41 -6.64
C ILE A 172 -7.99 10.06 -6.51
N THR A 173 -8.35 8.95 -5.86
CA THR A 173 -9.76 8.54 -5.69
C THR A 173 -10.45 9.20 -4.49
N GLN A 174 -9.68 9.74 -3.53
CA GLN A 174 -10.19 10.54 -2.40
C GLN A 174 -10.19 12.05 -2.68
N VAL A 175 -9.86 12.46 -3.92
CA VAL A 175 -9.93 13.84 -4.42
C VAL A 175 -11.36 14.42 -4.41
N PHE A 176 -12.38 13.60 -4.18
CA PHE A 176 -13.75 14.06 -3.91
C PHE A 176 -13.83 14.74 -2.54
N GLY A 177 -13.52 16.03 -2.51
CA GLY A 177 -13.51 16.85 -1.29
C GLY A 177 -12.32 17.80 -1.15
N LEU A 178 -11.48 17.96 -2.18
CA LEU A 178 -10.39 18.95 -2.18
C LEU A 178 -10.89 20.33 -1.75
N GLN A 179 -10.57 20.71 -0.53
CA GLN A 179 -10.78 22.05 -0.04
C GLN A 179 -9.42 22.66 0.23
N PRO A 180 -8.92 23.53 -0.67
CA PRO A 180 -7.70 24.27 -0.43
C PRO A 180 -7.74 24.94 0.95
N ARG A 181 -6.77 24.59 1.78
CA ARG A 181 -6.61 25.09 3.14
C ARG A 181 -5.70 26.31 3.15
N ARG A 182 -5.87 27.16 4.16
CA ARG A 182 -4.99 28.30 4.35
C ARG A 182 -3.75 27.83 5.09
N PHE A 183 -2.58 28.08 4.51
CA PHE A 183 -1.30 27.80 5.11
C PHE A 183 -0.53 29.09 5.35
N THR A 184 0.13 29.17 6.50
CA THR A 184 1.22 30.11 6.76
C THR A 184 2.51 29.31 6.63
N ILE A 185 3.34 29.65 5.64
CA ILE A 185 4.58 28.95 5.34
C ILE A 185 5.72 29.94 5.55
N THR A 186 6.64 29.62 6.44
CA THR A 186 7.87 30.39 6.64
C THR A 186 9.04 29.59 6.09
N VAL A 187 9.74 30.14 5.10
CA VAL A 187 10.94 29.52 4.51
C VAL A 187 12.11 30.45 4.74
N ASP A 188 13.17 29.95 5.40
CA ASP A 188 14.40 30.71 5.68
C ASP A 188 14.10 32.12 6.25
N GLY A 189 13.18 32.17 7.22
CA GLY A 189 12.73 33.41 7.89
C GLY A 189 11.72 34.26 7.12
N ARG A 190 11.32 33.89 5.90
CA ARG A 190 10.34 34.63 5.09
C ARG A 190 8.97 33.98 5.14
N GLU A 191 8.02 34.66 5.76
CA GLU A 191 6.63 34.22 5.84
C GLU A 191 5.85 34.55 4.55
N GLN A 192 4.98 33.62 4.16
CA GLN A 192 3.94 33.85 3.17
C GLN A 192 2.67 33.10 3.55
N ARG A 193 1.53 33.63 3.10
CA ARG A 193 0.22 33.01 3.30
C ARG A 193 -0.33 32.57 1.96
N VAL A 194 -0.72 31.30 1.88
CA VAL A 194 -1.22 30.69 0.65
C VAL A 194 -2.49 29.92 0.93
N ARG A 195 -3.29 29.71 -0.12
CA ARG A 195 -4.41 28.78 -0.08
C ARG A 195 -4.14 27.65 -1.06
N ALA A 196 -3.81 26.47 -0.56
CA ALA A 196 -3.28 25.37 -1.36
C ALA A 196 -3.97 24.05 -0.99
N ALA A 197 -3.91 23.07 -1.90
CA ALA A 197 -4.33 21.70 -1.60
C ALA A 197 -3.25 20.95 -0.82
N GLU A 198 -1.99 21.20 -1.17
CA GLU A 198 -0.85 20.47 -0.61
C GLU A 198 0.40 21.34 -0.57
N VAL A 199 1.19 21.14 0.48
CA VAL A 199 2.52 21.72 0.67
C VAL A 199 3.47 20.56 0.90
N ILE A 200 4.49 20.45 0.05
CA ILE A 200 5.41 19.31 0.01
C ILE A 200 6.83 19.86 0.07
N VAL A 201 7.66 19.32 0.94
CA VAL A 201 9.10 19.61 1.02
C VAL A 201 9.82 18.31 0.66
N THR A 202 10.63 18.31 -0.39
CA THR A 202 11.22 17.09 -0.96
C THR A 202 12.71 17.24 -1.22
N ASN A 203 13.46 16.16 -0.98
CA ASN A 203 14.87 16.02 -1.37
C ASN A 203 15.05 15.15 -2.61
N THR A 204 14.00 14.44 -3.05
CA THR A 204 14.10 13.58 -4.23
C THR A 204 13.69 14.32 -5.48
N HIS A 205 14.43 14.04 -6.56
CA HIS A 205 14.10 14.52 -7.88
C HIS A 205 12.84 13.86 -8.41
N THR A 206 12.62 12.58 -8.10
CA THR A 206 11.47 11.81 -8.56
C THR A 206 10.28 11.87 -7.59
N ILE A 207 9.07 11.89 -8.15
CA ILE A 207 7.82 11.74 -7.42
C ILE A 207 7.59 10.25 -7.16
N GLY A 208 8.00 9.78 -5.99
CA GLY A 208 7.95 8.37 -5.62
C GLY A 208 8.69 7.46 -6.60
N ALA A 209 8.09 6.32 -6.97
CA ALA A 209 8.70 5.37 -7.92
C ALA A 209 8.41 5.71 -9.41
N THR A 210 8.01 6.94 -9.72
CA THR A 210 7.63 7.36 -11.09
C THR A 210 8.79 8.06 -11.82
N ALA A 211 8.63 8.22 -13.13
CA ALA A 211 9.53 9.05 -13.95
C ALA A 211 9.27 10.57 -13.79
N LEU A 212 8.21 10.95 -13.06
CA LEU A 212 7.80 12.34 -12.89
C LEU A 212 8.76 13.04 -11.93
N ARG A 213 9.04 14.32 -12.22
CA ARG A 213 10.01 15.11 -11.46
C ARG A 213 9.36 16.28 -10.74
N TRP A 214 9.67 16.45 -9.46
CA TRP A 214 9.26 17.65 -8.71
C TRP A 214 9.93 18.90 -9.27
N GLY A 215 11.17 18.82 -9.74
CA GLY A 215 12.03 19.96 -10.11
C GLY A 215 12.87 19.68 -11.35
N PRO A 216 13.30 20.70 -12.11
CA PRO A 216 14.38 20.52 -13.09
C PRO A 216 15.74 20.26 -12.42
N THR A 217 15.90 20.62 -11.14
CA THR A 217 17.17 20.57 -10.38
C THR A 217 16.90 20.27 -8.90
N VAL A 218 16.69 18.99 -8.56
CA VAL A 218 16.72 18.54 -7.16
C VAL A 218 17.84 17.53 -7.08
N GLU A 219 18.82 17.78 -6.22
CA GLU A 219 19.87 16.81 -5.90
C GLU A 219 19.77 16.49 -4.41
N VAL A 220 20.21 15.30 -4.01
CA VAL A 220 20.02 14.81 -2.63
C VAL A 220 21.09 15.33 -1.65
N ASP A 221 22.08 16.06 -2.15
CA ASP A 221 23.33 16.45 -1.49
C ASP A 221 23.80 17.86 -1.91
N ASP A 222 22.91 18.71 -2.41
CA ASP A 222 23.21 20.08 -2.82
C ASP A 222 23.02 21.13 -1.71
N GLY A 223 22.60 20.71 -0.52
CA GLY A 223 22.27 21.59 0.60
C GLY A 223 20.96 22.35 0.38
N GLU A 224 20.05 21.83 -0.43
CA GLU A 224 18.77 22.46 -0.73
C GLU A 224 17.61 21.45 -0.73
N PHE A 225 16.48 21.80 -0.09
CA PHE A 225 15.22 21.09 -0.33
C PHE A 225 14.30 21.91 -1.20
N GLN A 226 13.47 21.24 -2.00
CA GLN A 226 12.42 21.91 -2.78
C GLN A 226 11.08 21.87 -2.06
N LEU A 227 10.52 23.05 -1.82
CA LEU A 227 9.16 23.23 -1.35
C LEU A 227 8.22 23.46 -2.54
N CYS A 228 7.30 22.54 -2.74
CA CYS A 228 6.26 22.56 -3.75
C CYS A 228 4.92 22.93 -3.12
N ILE A 229 4.29 24.01 -3.58
CA ILE A 229 2.94 24.43 -3.17
C ILE A 229 1.99 24.10 -4.31
N VAL A 230 1.05 23.18 -4.07
CA VAL A 230 0.09 22.71 -5.05
C VAL A 230 -1.24 23.46 -4.89
N TYR A 231 -1.55 24.32 -5.86
CA TYR A 231 -2.80 25.05 -5.98
C TYR A 231 -3.79 24.25 -6.84
N ALA A 232 -4.47 23.29 -6.22
CA ALA A 232 -5.53 22.51 -6.86
C ALA A 232 -6.87 22.71 -6.14
N HIS A 233 -7.91 23.08 -6.89
CA HIS A 233 -9.26 23.29 -6.36
C HIS A 233 -10.20 22.17 -6.78
N THR A 234 -9.88 21.51 -7.89
CA THR A 234 -10.72 20.49 -8.53
C THR A 234 -9.88 19.31 -9.00
N ILE A 235 -10.53 18.19 -9.30
CA ILE A 235 -9.87 17.04 -9.93
C ILE A 235 -9.27 17.41 -11.30
N LEU A 236 -9.88 18.34 -12.04
CA LEU A 236 -9.35 18.83 -13.31
C LEU A 236 -8.01 19.56 -13.14
N ASP A 237 -7.81 20.26 -12.02
CA ASP A 237 -6.52 20.90 -11.72
C ASP A 237 -5.41 19.86 -11.47
N ILE A 238 -5.75 18.76 -10.80
CA ILE A 238 -4.83 17.63 -10.60
C ILE A 238 -4.51 16.95 -11.94
N LEU A 239 -5.52 16.70 -12.78
CA LEU A 239 -5.31 16.11 -14.11
C LEU A 239 -4.43 17.00 -14.99
N ALA A 240 -4.68 18.31 -14.98
CA ALA A 240 -3.85 19.28 -15.70
C ALA A 240 -2.41 19.32 -15.16
N LEU A 241 -2.24 19.24 -13.83
CA LEU A 241 -0.91 19.16 -13.22
C LEU A 241 -0.18 17.86 -13.60
N ALA A 242 -0.88 16.73 -13.57
CA ALA A 242 -0.31 15.44 -13.99
C ALA A 242 0.11 15.48 -15.46
N GLN A 243 -0.70 16.10 -16.33
CA GLN A 243 -0.34 16.34 -17.73
C GLN A 243 0.90 17.22 -17.84
N ASP A 244 0.95 18.36 -17.14
CA ASP A 244 2.11 19.28 -17.14
C ASP A 244 3.41 18.57 -16.69
N LEU A 245 3.32 17.69 -15.68
CA LEU A 245 4.44 16.88 -15.20
C LEU A 245 4.91 15.83 -16.21
N LEU A 246 3.99 15.24 -16.98
CA LEU A 246 4.30 14.26 -18.03
C LEU A 246 4.91 14.91 -19.28
N THR A 247 4.37 16.04 -19.72
CA THR A 247 4.79 16.72 -20.95
C THR A 247 6.01 17.61 -20.75
N GLY A 248 6.43 17.84 -19.50
CA GLY A 248 7.54 18.75 -19.17
C GLY A 248 7.27 20.21 -19.56
N THR A 249 6.02 20.55 -19.87
CA THR A 249 5.61 21.90 -20.27
C THR A 249 5.63 22.84 -19.08
N LYS A 250 5.79 24.15 -19.33
CA LYS A 250 5.90 25.20 -18.31
C LYS A 250 4.85 24.99 -17.22
N ARG A 251 5.35 24.62 -16.04
CA ARG A 251 4.58 24.39 -14.81
C ARG A 251 3.74 25.65 -14.56
N GLY A 252 2.44 25.54 -14.82
CA GLY A 252 1.54 26.70 -14.83
C GLY A 252 1.32 27.29 -13.44
N ARG A 253 0.29 28.14 -13.31
CA ARG A 253 -0.16 28.77 -12.04
C ARG A 253 -0.56 27.77 -10.93
N ARG A 254 -0.47 26.46 -11.17
CA ARG A 254 -0.95 25.37 -10.31
C ARG A 254 0.09 24.83 -9.34
N VAL A 255 1.39 25.05 -9.59
CA VAL A 255 2.44 24.71 -8.62
C VAL A 255 3.44 25.84 -8.52
N ARG A 256 3.81 26.19 -7.29
CA ARG A 256 4.92 27.10 -7.01
C ARG A 256 6.03 26.34 -6.31
N TYR A 257 7.26 26.63 -6.72
CA TYR A 257 8.47 26.06 -6.16
C TYR A 257 9.20 27.14 -5.35
N LEU A 258 9.71 26.75 -4.20
CA LEU A 258 10.60 27.54 -3.37
C LEU A 258 11.73 26.66 -2.90
N THR A 259 12.93 27.21 -2.83
CA THR A 259 14.07 26.51 -2.25
C THR A 259 14.11 26.76 -0.75
N VAL A 260 14.36 25.70 0.03
CA VAL A 260 14.61 25.72 1.47
C VAL A 260 16.09 25.44 1.69
N ARG A 261 16.82 26.39 2.30
CA ARG A 261 18.27 26.26 2.56
C ARG A 261 18.63 26.15 4.03
N GLN A 262 17.70 26.47 4.93
CA GLN A 262 17.95 26.46 6.36
C GLN A 262 16.78 25.82 7.09
N SER A 263 15.58 26.36 6.93
CA SER A 263 14.41 25.86 7.63
C SER A 263 13.10 26.18 6.93
N VAL A 264 12.11 25.35 7.24
CA VAL A 264 10.73 25.51 6.80
C VAL A 264 9.81 25.29 7.98
N ARG A 265 8.82 26.17 8.13
CA ARG A 265 7.73 26.01 9.08
C ARG A 265 6.40 26.10 8.36
N ILE A 266 5.55 25.10 8.57
CA ILE A 266 4.25 24.97 7.92
C ILE A 266 3.17 24.97 9.00
N GLU A 267 2.31 25.98 8.95
CA GLU A 267 1.12 26.09 9.78
C GLU A 267 -0.12 26.06 8.89
N ALA A 268 -1.20 25.49 9.40
CA ALA A 268 -2.51 25.47 8.74
C ALA A 268 -3.56 26.13 9.63
N ASP A 269 -4.62 26.65 9.03
CA ASP A 269 -5.75 27.27 9.73
C ASP A 269 -6.48 26.32 10.70
N GLN A 270 -6.35 25.00 10.51
CA GLN A 270 -6.74 23.96 11.46
C GLN A 270 -5.64 22.91 11.58
N PRO A 271 -5.53 22.18 12.70
CA PRO A 271 -4.55 21.11 12.83
C PRO A 271 -4.70 20.03 11.75
N MET A 272 -3.76 19.96 10.82
CA MET A 272 -3.73 18.99 9.72
C MET A 272 -2.66 17.93 9.94
N TRP A 273 -2.92 16.70 9.51
CA TRP A 273 -1.92 15.63 9.55
C TRP A 273 -0.68 15.99 8.72
N VAL A 274 0.47 15.55 9.20
CA VAL A 274 1.78 15.72 8.58
C VAL A 274 2.35 14.35 8.27
N GLU A 275 2.80 14.15 7.03
CA GLU A 275 3.56 12.97 6.60
C GLU A 275 5.05 13.31 6.53
N GLY A 276 5.90 12.38 6.97
CA GLY A 276 7.33 12.37 6.65
C GLY A 276 7.76 10.97 6.24
N ASP A 277 8.43 10.85 5.09
CA ASP A 277 8.96 9.59 4.53
C ASP A 277 7.97 8.40 4.59
N GLY A 278 6.68 8.69 4.39
CA GLY A 278 5.58 7.72 4.37
C GLY A 278 4.98 7.35 5.75
N ASP A 279 5.36 8.04 6.83
CA ASP A 279 4.76 7.92 8.17
C ASP A 279 4.09 9.22 8.63
N LEU A 280 3.09 9.10 9.49
CA LEU A 280 2.45 10.27 10.10
C LEU A 280 3.28 10.75 11.28
N LEU A 281 3.72 12.01 11.23
CA LEU A 281 4.55 12.63 12.27
C LEU A 281 3.76 13.36 13.35
N GLY A 282 2.44 13.50 13.15
CA GLY A 282 1.57 14.30 14.00
C GLY A 282 0.77 15.30 13.18
N LYS A 283 0.46 16.45 13.77
CA LYS A 283 -0.30 17.52 13.11
C LYS A 283 0.46 18.83 13.12
N THR A 284 0.11 19.73 12.20
CA THR A 284 0.63 21.11 12.16
C THR A 284 0.37 21.86 13.48
N PRO A 285 1.24 22.82 13.86
CA PRO A 285 2.40 23.32 13.10
C PRO A 285 3.55 22.31 13.05
N VAL A 286 4.28 22.30 11.94
CA VAL A 286 5.50 21.50 11.79
C VAL A 286 6.66 22.37 11.37
N GLU A 287 7.83 22.10 11.92
CA GLU A 287 9.08 22.78 11.61
C GLU A 287 10.12 21.74 11.19
N GLY A 288 10.78 22.02 10.07
CA GLY A 288 11.86 21.23 9.51
C GLY A 288 13.11 22.08 9.36
N ARG A 289 14.27 21.54 9.73
CA ARG A 289 15.58 22.16 9.53
C ARG A 289 16.40 21.31 8.58
N LEU A 290 17.05 21.94 7.61
CA LEU A 290 18.00 21.26 6.74
C LEU A 290 19.26 20.89 7.54
N VAL A 291 19.71 19.65 7.38
CA VAL A 291 21.00 19.16 7.86
C VAL A 291 21.78 18.62 6.65
N PRO A 292 22.72 19.42 6.11
CA PRO A 292 23.49 19.01 4.94
C PRO A 292 24.39 17.80 5.25
N GLY A 293 24.49 16.86 4.32
CA GLY A 293 25.33 15.66 4.43
C GLY A 293 25.03 14.80 5.65
N ALA A 294 23.78 14.80 6.13
CA ALA A 294 23.38 14.14 7.36
C ALA A 294 23.61 12.62 7.35
N VAL A 295 23.60 11.97 6.18
CA VAL A 295 23.71 10.51 6.06
C VAL A 295 24.73 10.12 5.02
N HIS A 296 25.65 9.21 5.38
CA HIS A 296 26.66 8.67 4.48
C HIS A 296 26.12 7.42 3.78
N MET A 297 25.82 7.50 2.49
CA MET A 297 25.18 6.43 1.71
C MET A 297 26.17 5.77 0.74
N ILE A 298 26.24 4.44 0.77
CA ILE A 298 26.99 3.67 -0.23
C ILE A 298 26.25 3.71 -1.57
N VAL A 299 26.95 4.15 -2.62
CA VAL A 299 26.39 4.29 -3.98
C VAL A 299 27.36 3.74 -5.04
N PRO A 300 26.87 3.33 -6.23
CA PRO A 300 27.76 2.93 -7.31
C PRO A 300 28.66 4.06 -7.76
N LYS A 301 29.91 3.74 -8.13
CA LYS A 301 30.81 4.71 -8.76
C LYS A 301 30.18 5.30 -10.02
N PRO A 302 30.28 6.62 -10.26
CA PRO A 302 29.79 7.25 -11.48
C PRO A 302 30.46 6.62 -12.70
N THR A 303 29.72 5.86 -13.50
CA THR A 303 30.26 5.21 -14.71
C THR A 303 30.37 6.17 -15.91
N GLY A 304 30.34 7.50 -15.69
CA GLY A 304 30.30 8.53 -16.74
C GLY A 304 29.01 8.55 -17.58
N LYS A 305 28.22 7.47 -17.54
CA LYS A 305 26.85 7.41 -18.03
C LYS A 305 25.92 7.67 -16.86
N ARG A 306 25.39 8.90 -16.74
CA ARG A 306 24.16 9.12 -15.96
C ARG A 306 23.15 8.09 -16.50
N PRO A 307 22.61 7.17 -15.70
CA PRO A 307 21.56 6.29 -16.18
C PRO A 307 20.49 7.17 -16.82
N LEU A 308 20.01 6.76 -17.99
CA LEU A 308 18.86 7.41 -18.59
C LEU A 308 17.79 7.55 -17.49
N PRO A 309 17.07 8.69 -17.41
CA PRO A 309 15.89 8.75 -16.56
C PRO A 309 15.06 7.50 -16.82
N ILE A 310 14.37 6.98 -15.80
CA ILE A 310 13.50 5.82 -15.93
C ILE A 310 12.45 6.15 -17.02
N THR A 311 12.75 5.87 -18.29
CA THR A 311 11.82 5.98 -19.41
C THR A 311 11.01 4.69 -19.55
N SER A 312 11.19 3.73 -18.64
CA SER A 312 10.71 2.35 -18.82
C SER A 312 9.95 1.77 -17.64
N LEU A 313 9.54 2.57 -16.65
CA LEU A 313 8.13 2.42 -16.28
C LEU A 313 7.38 3.12 -17.40
N ARG A 314 6.89 2.33 -18.37
CA ARG A 314 5.64 2.72 -19.02
C ARG A 314 4.71 2.90 -17.84
N LEU A 315 4.48 4.13 -17.40
CA LEU A 315 3.22 4.48 -16.78
C LEU A 315 2.23 4.06 -17.86
N PRO A 316 1.50 2.94 -17.73
CA PRO A 316 0.36 2.67 -18.62
C PRO A 316 -0.42 3.98 -18.75
N ASP A 317 -0.70 4.38 -20.00
CA ASP A 317 -1.16 5.71 -20.39
C ASP A 317 -1.92 6.38 -19.26
N LEU A 318 -1.27 7.29 -18.53
CA LEU A 318 -1.86 7.85 -17.31
C LEU A 318 -3.27 8.41 -17.57
N PRO A 319 -3.58 9.02 -18.73
CA PRO A 319 -4.95 9.37 -19.12
C PRO A 319 -5.87 8.14 -19.28
N GLU A 320 -5.39 7.04 -19.87
CA GLU A 320 -6.16 5.80 -20.01
C GLU A 320 -6.32 5.09 -18.66
N GLN A 321 -5.33 5.10 -17.78
CA GLN A 321 -5.44 4.58 -16.43
C GLN A 321 -6.33 5.44 -15.55
N LEU A 322 -6.26 6.76 -15.66
CA LEU A 322 -7.15 7.68 -14.95
C LEU A 322 -8.56 7.59 -15.52
N ALA A 323 -8.74 7.40 -16.83
CA ALA A 323 -10.04 7.12 -17.44
C ALA A 323 -10.57 5.75 -17.03
N ARG A 324 -9.74 4.71 -17.01
CA ARG A 324 -10.08 3.38 -16.49
C ARG A 324 -10.40 3.45 -15.01
N THR A 325 -9.65 4.20 -14.22
CA THR A 325 -9.87 4.41 -12.78
C THR A 325 -11.14 5.24 -12.54
N ALA A 326 -11.38 6.30 -13.30
CA ALA A 326 -12.60 7.10 -13.23
C ALA A 326 -13.84 6.31 -13.69
N ALA A 327 -13.72 5.50 -14.75
CA ALA A 327 -14.77 4.57 -15.19
C ALA A 327 -15.00 3.46 -14.16
N TYR A 328 -13.93 2.97 -13.54
CA TYR A 328 -13.96 1.98 -12.47
C TYR A 328 -14.57 2.53 -11.17
N LEU A 329 -14.43 3.82 -10.88
CA LEU A 329 -14.95 4.47 -9.66
C LEU A 329 -16.31 5.13 -9.87
N ARG A 330 -16.83 5.16 -11.10
CA ARG A 330 -18.17 5.64 -11.39
C ARG A 330 -19.19 4.76 -10.64
N PRO A 331 -20.23 5.37 -10.04
CA PRO A 331 -21.39 4.63 -9.55
C PRO A 331 -21.95 3.71 -10.64
N VAL A 332 -22.38 2.53 -10.23
CA VAL A 332 -23.01 1.56 -11.12
C VAL A 332 -24.39 1.26 -10.57
N THR A 333 -25.35 1.14 -11.47
CA THR A 333 -26.72 0.74 -11.11
C THR A 333 -26.94 -0.75 -11.39
N PRO A 334 -27.81 -1.43 -10.65
CA PRO A 334 -28.22 -2.79 -10.99
C PRO A 334 -28.74 -2.96 -12.41
N ALA A 335 -29.45 -1.95 -12.94
CA ALA A 335 -29.93 -1.94 -14.33
C ALA A 335 -28.78 -1.91 -15.35
N GLU A 336 -27.67 -1.23 -15.06
CA GLU A 336 -26.46 -1.27 -15.90
C GLU A 336 -25.81 -2.66 -15.87
N ILE A 337 -25.73 -3.29 -14.69
CA ILE A 337 -25.18 -4.65 -14.55
C ILE A 337 -26.04 -5.66 -15.30
N ALA A 338 -27.37 -5.55 -15.20
CA ALA A 338 -28.29 -6.43 -15.91
C ALA A 338 -28.15 -6.32 -17.43
N ARG A 339 -27.89 -5.12 -17.97
CA ARG A 339 -27.62 -4.93 -19.41
C ARG A 339 -26.23 -5.40 -19.83
N ASN A 340 -25.24 -5.21 -18.95
CA ASN A 340 -23.86 -5.58 -19.20
C ASN A 340 -23.18 -6.06 -17.91
N PRO A 341 -23.22 -7.38 -17.64
CA PRO A 341 -22.60 -7.95 -16.44
C PRO A 341 -21.08 -7.72 -16.38
N ASP A 342 -20.44 -7.47 -17.53
CA ASP A 342 -18.99 -7.24 -17.61
C ASP A 342 -18.53 -5.89 -17.07
N VAL A 343 -19.45 -4.99 -16.72
CA VAL A 343 -19.11 -3.74 -16.02
C VAL A 343 -18.42 -3.96 -14.66
N LEU A 344 -18.58 -5.17 -14.09
CA LEU A 344 -17.93 -5.61 -12.85
C LEU A 344 -16.84 -6.68 -13.07
N THR A 345 -16.48 -6.97 -14.32
CA THR A 345 -15.41 -7.94 -14.65
C THR A 345 -14.03 -7.30 -14.47
N ASP A 346 -13.13 -7.97 -13.75
CA ASP A 346 -11.75 -7.54 -13.55
C ASP A 346 -10.79 -8.75 -13.46
N THR A 347 -9.49 -8.50 -13.57
CA THR A 347 -8.44 -9.48 -13.26
C THR A 347 -7.88 -9.26 -11.87
N VAL A 348 -7.70 -10.34 -11.12
CA VAL A 348 -6.98 -10.33 -9.85
C VAL A 348 -5.74 -11.22 -9.93
N THR A 349 -4.70 -10.84 -9.20
CA THR A 349 -3.45 -11.59 -9.09
C THR A 349 -3.21 -11.93 -7.63
N THR A 350 -2.90 -13.19 -7.36
CA THR A 350 -2.53 -13.69 -6.02
C THR A 350 -1.07 -13.38 -5.69
N PRO A 351 -0.64 -13.47 -4.41
CA PRO A 351 0.76 -13.27 -4.04
C PRO A 351 1.76 -14.18 -4.77
N SER A 352 1.34 -15.38 -5.18
CA SER A 352 2.15 -16.31 -5.99
C SER A 352 2.22 -15.94 -7.47
N GLY A 353 1.53 -14.88 -7.91
CA GLY A 353 1.47 -14.45 -9.30
C GLY A 353 0.36 -15.10 -10.14
N ALA A 354 -0.42 -16.03 -9.59
CA ALA A 354 -1.53 -16.65 -10.32
C ALA A 354 -2.65 -15.64 -10.60
N ARG A 355 -3.16 -15.62 -11.84
CA ARG A 355 -4.15 -14.65 -12.33
C ARG A 355 -5.52 -15.27 -12.52
N PHE A 356 -6.55 -14.56 -12.08
CA PHE A 356 -7.94 -14.99 -12.16
C PHE A 356 -8.80 -13.89 -12.76
N THR A 357 -9.77 -14.26 -13.58
CA THR A 357 -10.87 -13.38 -13.98
C THR A 357 -11.93 -13.43 -12.90
N VAL A 358 -12.29 -12.29 -12.34
CA VAL A 358 -13.40 -12.13 -11.38
C VAL A 358 -14.52 -11.41 -12.10
N ARG A 359 -15.71 -11.99 -12.09
CA ARG A 359 -16.90 -11.42 -12.72
C ARG A 359 -18.16 -11.88 -11.99
N VAL A 360 -19.31 -11.28 -12.28
CA VAL A 360 -20.59 -11.83 -11.82
C VAL A 360 -20.95 -13.09 -12.62
N LEU A 361 -21.66 -13.99 -11.96
CA LEU A 361 -22.22 -15.24 -12.47
C LEU A 361 -23.24 -14.93 -13.56
N ARG A 362 -23.29 -15.77 -14.59
CA ARG A 362 -24.15 -15.65 -15.76
C ARG A 362 -25.09 -16.84 -15.88
N ASP A 363 -26.07 -16.72 -16.75
CA ASP A 363 -27.04 -17.77 -17.05
C ASP A 363 -26.40 -19.02 -17.66
N ASP A 364 -25.32 -18.85 -18.42
CA ASP A 364 -24.54 -19.92 -19.03
C ASP A 364 -23.51 -20.60 -18.09
N ASP A 365 -23.43 -20.16 -16.82
CA ASP A 365 -22.48 -20.73 -15.84
C ASP A 365 -23.02 -21.94 -15.04
N ALA A 366 -24.20 -22.46 -15.38
CA ALA A 366 -24.86 -23.52 -14.59
C ALA A 366 -23.97 -24.77 -14.41
N GLU A 367 -23.35 -25.25 -15.49
CA GLU A 367 -22.43 -26.39 -15.45
C GLU A 367 -21.15 -26.12 -14.63
N PRO A 368 -20.35 -25.05 -14.89
CA PRO A 368 -19.17 -24.78 -14.08
C PRO A 368 -19.51 -24.47 -12.61
N LEU A 369 -20.67 -23.88 -12.31
CA LEU A 369 -21.11 -23.63 -10.94
C LEU A 369 -21.48 -24.93 -10.22
N GLY A 370 -22.18 -25.84 -10.90
CA GLY A 370 -22.50 -27.15 -10.35
C GLY A 370 -21.26 -28.00 -10.09
N ARG A 371 -20.26 -27.97 -11.00
CA ARG A 371 -18.95 -28.58 -10.76
C ARG A 371 -18.25 -27.99 -9.53
N TYR A 372 -18.30 -26.68 -9.34
CA TYR A 372 -17.78 -26.03 -8.14
C TYR A 372 -18.50 -26.50 -6.87
N PHE A 373 -19.83 -26.56 -6.86
CA PHE A 373 -20.58 -27.06 -5.69
C PHE A 373 -20.20 -28.50 -5.33
N LEU A 374 -20.10 -29.36 -6.34
CA LEU A 374 -19.78 -30.78 -6.17
C LEU A 374 -18.33 -31.00 -5.72
N SER A 375 -17.41 -30.05 -5.99
CA SER A 375 -16.00 -30.15 -5.58
C SER A 375 -15.71 -29.67 -4.15
N LEU A 376 -16.63 -28.92 -3.51
CA LEU A 376 -16.44 -28.46 -2.13
C LEU A 376 -16.39 -29.62 -1.14
N SER A 377 -15.41 -29.59 -0.24
CA SER A 377 -15.30 -30.55 0.87
C SER A 377 -16.51 -30.49 1.83
N GLU A 378 -16.73 -31.57 2.59
CA GLU A 378 -17.76 -31.58 3.65
C GLU A 378 -17.54 -30.45 4.66
N ASP A 379 -16.30 -30.17 5.03
CA ASP A 379 -15.95 -29.10 5.97
C ASP A 379 -16.34 -27.72 5.43
N THR A 380 -16.08 -27.45 4.15
CA THR A 380 -16.50 -26.19 3.53
C THR A 380 -18.03 -26.10 3.46
N ARG A 381 -18.73 -27.19 3.09
CA ARG A 381 -20.22 -27.23 3.05
C ARG A 381 -20.88 -27.10 4.43
N ARG A 382 -20.22 -27.55 5.50
CA ARG A 382 -20.69 -27.36 6.89
C ARG A 382 -20.59 -25.92 7.35
N ARG A 383 -19.62 -25.15 6.82
CA ARG A 383 -19.34 -23.76 7.22
C ARG A 383 -20.01 -22.73 6.30
N TYR A 384 -20.35 -23.13 5.08
CA TYR A 384 -20.99 -22.31 4.07
C TYR A 384 -22.19 -23.08 3.53
N GLY A 385 -23.41 -22.58 3.72
CA GLY A 385 -24.63 -23.29 3.30
C GLY A 385 -25.83 -22.37 3.01
N PRO A 386 -25.70 -21.37 2.12
CA PRO A 386 -26.82 -20.47 1.80
C PRO A 386 -27.92 -21.15 0.96
N HIS A 387 -27.63 -22.30 0.35
CA HIS A 387 -28.51 -23.13 -0.48
C HIS A 387 -27.90 -24.54 -0.64
N PRO A 388 -28.61 -25.52 -1.20
CA PRO A 388 -28.05 -26.83 -1.54
C PRO A 388 -26.85 -26.75 -2.51
N PHE A 389 -25.93 -27.72 -2.43
CA PHE A 389 -24.74 -27.83 -3.28
C PHE A 389 -24.92 -28.94 -4.34
N THR A 390 -25.84 -28.73 -5.28
CA THR A 390 -26.17 -29.71 -6.34
C THR A 390 -26.17 -29.06 -7.72
N GLN A 391 -26.02 -29.86 -8.78
CA GLN A 391 -26.17 -29.38 -10.16
C GLN A 391 -27.55 -28.76 -10.39
N GLN A 392 -28.61 -29.41 -9.90
CA GLN A 392 -29.97 -28.89 -10.02
C GLN A 392 -30.14 -27.51 -9.36
N GLU A 393 -29.45 -27.25 -8.26
CA GLU A 393 -29.49 -25.93 -7.62
C GLU A 393 -28.69 -24.89 -8.42
N ALA A 394 -27.55 -25.28 -9.00
CA ALA A 394 -26.81 -24.42 -9.92
C ALA A 394 -27.66 -24.02 -11.14
N ASP A 395 -28.39 -24.97 -11.73
CA ASP A 395 -29.31 -24.72 -12.85
C ASP A 395 -30.40 -23.70 -12.47
N LYS A 396 -31.00 -23.85 -11.29
CA LYS A 396 -32.00 -22.91 -10.77
C LYS A 396 -31.42 -21.52 -10.50
N ILE A 397 -30.23 -21.44 -9.91
CA ILE A 397 -29.57 -20.16 -9.61
C ILE A 397 -29.27 -19.41 -10.91
N CYS A 398 -28.69 -20.09 -11.91
CA CYS A 398 -28.35 -19.48 -13.20
C CYS A 398 -29.59 -19.10 -14.01
N ALA A 399 -30.66 -19.91 -14.00
CA ALA A 399 -31.93 -19.58 -14.66
C ALA A 399 -32.69 -18.43 -13.97
N GLY A 400 -32.44 -18.18 -12.68
CA GLY A 400 -33.14 -17.21 -11.84
C GLY A 400 -32.31 -16.00 -11.40
N LEU A 401 -31.26 -15.65 -12.15
CA LEU A 401 -30.39 -14.52 -11.80
C LEU A 401 -31.18 -13.19 -11.80
N ASP A 402 -31.08 -12.46 -10.69
CA ASP A 402 -31.61 -11.10 -10.56
C ASP A 402 -30.55 -10.18 -9.98
N TYR A 403 -29.87 -9.44 -10.87
CA TYR A 403 -28.80 -8.51 -10.49
C TYR A 403 -29.29 -7.31 -9.67
N ASN A 404 -30.61 -7.08 -9.55
CA ASN A 404 -31.17 -6.08 -8.63
C ASN A 404 -31.16 -6.55 -7.18
N ARG A 405 -31.10 -7.86 -6.97
CA ARG A 405 -31.21 -8.48 -5.66
C ARG A 405 -29.92 -9.15 -5.21
N ASP A 406 -29.27 -9.93 -6.07
CA ASP A 406 -28.06 -10.67 -5.71
C ASP A 406 -27.00 -10.64 -6.82
N LEU A 407 -25.81 -10.19 -6.45
CA LEU A 407 -24.60 -10.26 -7.28
C LEU A 407 -23.75 -11.44 -6.81
N ARG A 408 -23.62 -12.45 -7.65
CA ARG A 408 -22.85 -13.67 -7.36
C ARG A 408 -21.52 -13.59 -8.09
N PHE A 409 -20.45 -13.21 -7.40
CA PHE A 409 -19.12 -13.12 -7.99
C PHE A 409 -18.48 -14.51 -8.08
N VAL A 410 -17.91 -14.81 -9.23
CA VAL A 410 -17.13 -16.01 -9.51
C VAL A 410 -15.70 -15.64 -9.88
N ALA A 411 -14.75 -16.50 -9.51
CA ALA A 411 -13.37 -16.39 -9.97
C ALA A 411 -13.01 -17.60 -10.84
N LEU A 412 -12.38 -17.32 -11.99
CA LEU A 412 -11.96 -18.32 -12.96
C LEU A 412 -10.46 -18.19 -13.23
N PRO A 413 -9.66 -19.27 -13.17
CA PRO A 413 -8.24 -19.22 -13.52
C PRO A 413 -8.04 -18.82 -14.98
N ARG A 414 -7.06 -17.94 -15.28
CA ARG A 414 -6.69 -17.61 -16.67
C ARG A 414 -5.74 -18.67 -17.24
N ARG A 415 -6.27 -19.81 -17.67
CA ARG A 415 -5.55 -20.91 -18.34
C ARG A 415 -6.31 -21.42 -19.56
N GLU A 416 -5.62 -22.10 -20.46
CA GLU A 416 -6.28 -22.83 -21.56
C GLU A 416 -7.08 -24.01 -21.00
N GLY A 417 -8.35 -24.13 -21.39
CA GLY A 417 -9.27 -25.18 -20.92
C GLY A 417 -10.69 -24.68 -20.66
N PRO A 418 -11.61 -25.58 -20.26
CA PRO A 418 -12.99 -25.21 -19.96
C PRO A 418 -13.05 -24.28 -18.74
N ALA A 419 -14.05 -23.38 -18.73
CA ALA A 419 -14.31 -22.48 -17.62
C ALA A 419 -14.44 -23.29 -16.31
N GLU A 420 -13.67 -22.91 -15.30
CA GLU A 420 -13.72 -23.52 -13.97
C GLU A 420 -13.92 -22.42 -12.94
N ILE A 421 -14.99 -22.51 -12.16
CA ILE A 421 -15.24 -21.62 -11.04
C ILE A 421 -14.49 -22.19 -9.83
N VAL A 422 -13.63 -21.37 -9.23
CA VAL A 422 -12.82 -21.75 -8.05
C VAL A 422 -13.13 -20.92 -6.81
N ALA A 423 -14.00 -19.92 -6.93
CA ALA A 423 -14.52 -19.15 -5.82
C ALA A 423 -15.90 -18.60 -6.15
N TYR A 424 -16.72 -18.43 -5.12
CA TYR A 424 -18.12 -18.04 -5.21
C TYR A 424 -18.51 -17.13 -4.06
N PHE A 425 -18.79 -15.86 -4.36
CA PHE A 425 -19.08 -14.82 -3.37
C PHE A 425 -20.46 -14.25 -3.65
N ILE A 426 -21.40 -14.41 -2.73
CA ILE A 426 -22.73 -13.84 -2.85
C ILE A 426 -22.73 -12.48 -2.16
N LEU A 427 -23.10 -11.45 -2.91
CA LEU A 427 -23.41 -10.11 -2.40
C LEU A 427 -24.90 -9.86 -2.61
N TYR A 428 -25.68 -10.01 -1.55
CA TYR A 428 -27.10 -9.67 -1.54
C TYR A 428 -27.26 -8.16 -1.32
N LEU A 429 -27.97 -7.49 -2.22
CA LEU A 429 -28.22 -6.05 -2.23
C LEU A 429 -29.37 -5.70 -1.29
N GLY A 430 -29.13 -5.94 -0.01
CA GLY A 430 -30.04 -5.70 1.10
C GLY A 430 -29.64 -6.55 2.30
N VAL A 431 -30.60 -6.79 3.19
CA VAL A 431 -30.39 -7.60 4.39
C VAL A 431 -31.42 -8.73 4.48
N LYS A 432 -30.94 -9.95 4.75
CA LYS A 432 -31.84 -11.09 4.96
C LYS A 432 -32.63 -10.91 6.26
N ASP A 433 -33.90 -11.31 6.28
CA ASP A 433 -34.79 -11.12 7.44
C ASP A 433 -34.25 -11.66 8.76
N GLY A 434 -33.59 -12.82 8.72
CA GLY A 434 -32.97 -13.41 9.90
C GLY A 434 -31.84 -12.53 10.45
N ASP A 435 -31.05 -11.92 9.58
CA ASP A 435 -29.96 -11.01 9.95
C ASP A 435 -30.56 -9.68 10.44
N ARG A 436 -31.54 -9.11 9.73
CA ARG A 436 -32.27 -7.89 10.13
C ARG A 436 -32.74 -7.95 11.57
N ARG A 437 -33.50 -8.99 11.93
CA ARG A 437 -34.04 -9.15 13.29
C ARG A 437 -32.94 -9.20 14.36
N ARG A 438 -31.83 -9.88 14.10
CA ARG A 438 -30.71 -9.99 15.06
C ARG A 438 -30.00 -8.66 15.27
N TYR A 439 -29.78 -7.90 14.21
CA TYR A 439 -29.11 -6.60 14.30
C TYR A 439 -30.02 -5.52 14.90
N GLU A 440 -31.33 -5.54 14.57
CA GLU A 440 -32.33 -4.65 15.15
C GLU A 440 -32.48 -4.85 16.66
N ALA A 441 -32.55 -6.11 17.13
CA ALA A 441 -32.57 -6.44 18.55
C ALA A 441 -31.34 -5.94 19.33
N ARG A 442 -30.26 -5.55 18.64
CA ARG A 442 -29.02 -5.01 19.20
C ARG A 442 -28.89 -3.49 19.04
N GLY A 443 -29.97 -2.80 18.64
CA GLY A 443 -29.94 -1.36 18.40
C GLY A 443 -29.14 -0.95 17.15
N MET A 444 -28.94 -1.87 16.20
CA MET A 444 -28.22 -1.63 14.96
C MET A 444 -29.14 -1.87 13.75
N PRO A 445 -30.23 -1.09 13.57
CA PRO A 445 -31.14 -1.29 12.45
C PRO A 445 -30.39 -1.23 11.13
N LEU A 446 -30.73 -2.17 10.23
CA LEU A 446 -30.17 -2.28 8.89
C LEU A 446 -31.21 -1.87 7.85
N ASP A 447 -30.75 -1.28 6.75
CA ASP A 447 -31.56 -0.68 5.70
C ASP A 447 -31.24 -1.34 4.34
N ASP A 448 -32.24 -1.86 3.64
CA ASP A 448 -32.05 -2.54 2.35
C ASP A 448 -31.51 -1.62 1.25
N ALA A 449 -31.77 -0.32 1.35
CA ALA A 449 -31.27 0.64 0.38
C ALA A 449 -29.76 0.89 0.55
N THR A 450 -29.24 0.80 1.78
CA THR A 450 -27.88 1.22 2.10
C THR A 450 -26.98 0.12 2.62
N ASP A 451 -27.50 -1.03 3.01
CA ASP A 451 -26.73 -2.15 3.54
C ASP A 451 -26.78 -3.36 2.61
N CYS A 452 -25.80 -4.24 2.74
CA CYS A 452 -25.68 -5.46 1.94
C CYS A 452 -25.21 -6.64 2.78
N THR A 453 -25.46 -7.85 2.28
CA THR A 453 -25.11 -9.10 2.97
C THR A 453 -24.12 -9.90 2.14
N LEU A 454 -23.04 -10.38 2.77
CA LEU A 454 -21.96 -11.13 2.13
C LEU A 454 -21.99 -12.61 2.55
N ALA A 455 -21.81 -13.51 1.59
CA ALA A 455 -21.55 -14.92 1.84
C ALA A 455 -20.45 -15.44 0.89
N PRO A 456 -19.18 -15.52 1.33
CA PRO A 456 -18.06 -15.91 0.49
C PRO A 456 -17.68 -17.39 0.66
N SER A 457 -17.25 -18.01 -0.44
CA SER A 457 -16.65 -19.35 -0.46
C SER A 457 -15.53 -19.43 -1.49
N VAL A 458 -14.49 -20.20 -1.19
CA VAL A 458 -13.34 -20.48 -2.07
C VAL A 458 -13.11 -21.99 -2.05
N ALA A 459 -12.89 -22.60 -3.23
CA ALA A 459 -12.61 -24.03 -3.34
C ALA A 459 -11.40 -24.41 -2.49
N ASP A 460 -11.42 -25.59 -1.88
CA ASP A 460 -10.44 -26.01 -0.87
C ASP A 460 -9.00 -25.88 -1.36
N GLY A 461 -8.71 -26.30 -2.60
CA GLY A 461 -7.40 -26.21 -3.23
C GLY A 461 -6.93 -24.79 -3.61
N HIS A 462 -7.76 -23.77 -3.42
CA HIS A 462 -7.45 -22.35 -3.65
C HIS A 462 -7.55 -21.49 -2.38
N GLN A 463 -7.84 -22.11 -1.24
CA GLN A 463 -7.80 -21.43 0.05
C GLN A 463 -6.34 -21.09 0.42
N GLU A 464 -6.15 -20.08 1.26
CA GLU A 464 -4.84 -19.66 1.79
C GLU A 464 -3.81 -19.14 0.76
N GLN A 465 -4.17 -19.11 -0.52
CA GLN A 465 -3.36 -18.55 -1.62
C GLN A 465 -3.63 -17.06 -1.88
N GLY A 466 -4.36 -16.39 -0.98
CA GLY A 466 -4.72 -14.97 -1.14
C GLY A 466 -5.84 -14.68 -2.15
N LEU A 467 -6.36 -15.69 -2.87
CA LEU A 467 -7.45 -15.52 -3.85
C LEU A 467 -8.70 -14.89 -3.23
N GLY A 468 -9.17 -15.43 -2.09
CA GLY A 468 -10.34 -14.87 -1.40
C GLY A 468 -10.15 -13.41 -1.00
N SER A 469 -8.92 -13.01 -0.62
CA SER A 469 -8.62 -11.62 -0.31
C SER A 469 -8.68 -10.72 -1.55
N ALA A 470 -8.18 -11.23 -2.68
CA ALA A 470 -8.18 -10.49 -3.93
C ALA A 470 -9.61 -10.28 -4.47
N ILE A 471 -10.48 -11.29 -4.35
CA ILE A 471 -11.90 -11.19 -4.73
C ILE A 471 -12.66 -10.24 -3.79
N MET A 472 -12.42 -10.33 -2.48
CA MET A 472 -13.10 -9.49 -1.49
C MET A 472 -12.91 -7.99 -1.75
N VAL A 473 -11.71 -7.58 -2.18
CA VAL A 473 -11.46 -6.19 -2.60
C VAL A 473 -12.40 -5.76 -3.73
N ARG A 474 -12.69 -6.64 -4.70
CA ARG A 474 -13.60 -6.38 -5.82
C ARG A 474 -15.06 -6.35 -5.39
N VAL A 475 -15.46 -7.25 -4.50
CA VAL A 475 -16.83 -7.30 -3.97
C VAL A 475 -17.15 -6.05 -3.15
N MET A 476 -16.25 -5.61 -2.26
CA MET A 476 -16.43 -4.37 -1.50
C MET A 476 -16.49 -3.14 -2.41
N ASP A 477 -15.67 -3.12 -3.46
CA ASP A 477 -15.68 -2.03 -4.43
C ASP A 477 -17.00 -1.96 -5.20
N ALA A 478 -17.51 -3.10 -5.70
CA ALA A 478 -18.82 -3.17 -6.31
C ALA A 478 -19.93 -2.69 -5.35
N ALA A 479 -19.88 -3.11 -4.08
CA ALA A 479 -20.83 -2.66 -3.06
C ALA A 479 -20.80 -1.12 -2.89
N ARG A 480 -19.61 -0.50 -2.82
CA ARG A 480 -19.48 0.97 -2.76
C ARG A 480 -20.06 1.67 -3.99
N ARG A 481 -19.78 1.15 -5.19
CA ARG A 481 -20.27 1.70 -6.47
C ARG A 481 -21.80 1.61 -6.59
N LEU A 482 -22.40 0.62 -5.92
CA LEU A 482 -23.85 0.44 -5.78
C LEU A 482 -24.46 1.25 -4.62
N GLY A 483 -23.70 2.14 -4.00
CA GLY A 483 -24.16 3.03 -2.93
C GLY A 483 -24.30 2.37 -1.55
N ARG A 484 -23.72 1.17 -1.35
CA ARG A 484 -23.78 0.47 -0.07
C ARG A 484 -22.79 1.07 0.92
N LYS A 485 -23.23 1.20 2.17
CA LYS A 485 -22.54 1.87 3.29
C LYS A 485 -22.10 0.89 4.36
N ARG A 486 -22.83 -0.20 4.56
CA ARG A 486 -22.45 -1.26 5.50
C ARG A 486 -22.63 -2.64 4.88
N MET A 487 -21.82 -3.57 5.36
CA MET A 487 -21.84 -4.96 4.93
C MET A 487 -21.89 -5.87 6.16
N VAL A 488 -22.80 -6.84 6.14
CA VAL A 488 -22.96 -7.87 7.19
C VAL A 488 -22.74 -9.27 6.63
N LEU A 489 -22.40 -10.22 7.49
CA LEU A 489 -22.23 -11.63 7.08
C LEU A 489 -23.58 -12.35 7.07
N SER A 490 -23.86 -13.08 6.00
CA SER A 490 -25.08 -13.89 5.91
C SER A 490 -25.03 -15.02 6.92
N GLY A 491 -25.91 -14.98 7.93
CA GLY A 491 -25.91 -15.98 8.99
C GLY A 491 -24.65 -16.00 9.84
N GLY A 492 -23.90 -14.89 9.89
CA GLY A 492 -22.71 -14.75 10.74
C GLY A 492 -21.52 -15.60 10.29
N VAL A 493 -20.57 -15.80 11.20
CA VAL A 493 -19.43 -16.71 11.05
C VAL A 493 -19.34 -17.63 12.26
N GLN A 494 -19.16 -18.93 12.05
CA GLN A 494 -19.01 -19.89 13.14
C GLN A 494 -17.86 -19.49 14.08
N ALA A 495 -18.08 -19.50 15.38
CA ALA A 495 -17.11 -19.09 16.40
C ALA A 495 -15.83 -19.96 16.38
N THR A 496 -15.95 -21.20 15.90
CA THR A 496 -14.82 -22.14 15.73
C THR A 496 -14.02 -21.91 14.45
N ASN A 497 -14.49 -21.07 13.53
CA ASN A 497 -13.82 -20.80 12.26
C ASN A 497 -12.86 -19.61 12.37
N ALA A 498 -11.79 -19.78 13.15
CA ALA A 498 -10.76 -18.76 13.38
C ALA A 498 -10.20 -18.17 12.08
N ARG A 499 -10.07 -19.00 11.03
CA ARG A 499 -9.61 -18.57 9.70
C ARG A 499 -10.55 -17.57 9.05
N ALA A 500 -11.85 -17.84 9.06
CA ALA A 500 -12.83 -16.91 8.49
C ALA A 500 -12.95 -15.64 9.33
N ILE A 501 -12.90 -15.75 10.67
CA ILE A 501 -12.88 -14.59 11.56
C ILE A 501 -11.69 -13.69 11.24
N HIS A 502 -10.47 -14.25 11.17
CA HIS A 502 -9.28 -13.50 10.77
C HIS A 502 -9.40 -12.87 9.38
N PHE A 503 -10.00 -13.59 8.42
CA PHE A 503 -10.30 -13.06 7.10
C PHE A 503 -11.24 -11.84 7.16
N TYR A 504 -12.28 -11.85 7.99
CA TYR A 504 -13.21 -10.74 8.12
C TYR A 504 -12.59 -9.56 8.89
N ASP A 505 -11.89 -9.82 9.99
CA ASP A 505 -11.16 -8.79 10.75
C ASP A 505 -10.16 -8.04 9.87
N LYS A 506 -9.44 -8.78 9.00
CA LYS A 506 -8.53 -8.23 8.00
C LYS A 506 -9.19 -7.18 7.10
N PHE A 507 -10.49 -7.32 6.80
CA PHE A 507 -11.23 -6.37 5.96
C PHE A 507 -11.98 -5.29 6.75
N GLY A 508 -11.85 -5.27 8.09
CA GLY A 508 -12.48 -4.24 8.93
C GLY A 508 -13.89 -4.58 9.39
N PHE A 509 -14.29 -5.85 9.29
CA PHE A 509 -15.47 -6.33 10.00
C PHE A 509 -15.19 -6.30 11.50
N ARG A 510 -16.22 -5.96 12.28
CA ARG A 510 -16.18 -5.99 13.74
C ARG A 510 -17.28 -6.90 14.24
N ARG A 511 -16.96 -7.77 15.18
CA ARG A 511 -17.96 -8.56 15.91
C ARG A 511 -18.86 -7.64 16.72
N VAL A 512 -20.17 -7.86 16.62
CA VAL A 512 -21.21 -7.06 17.29
C VAL A 512 -22.18 -7.90 18.12
N GLY A 513 -22.07 -9.22 18.05
CA GLY A 513 -22.82 -10.12 18.92
C GLY A 513 -22.64 -11.58 18.55
N ASP A 514 -23.22 -12.43 19.40
CA ASP A 514 -23.22 -13.88 19.24
C ASP A 514 -24.65 -14.41 19.13
N PHE A 515 -24.80 -15.52 18.43
CA PHE A 515 -26.06 -16.24 18.37
C PHE A 515 -25.85 -17.71 18.01
N GLU A 516 -26.82 -18.54 18.38
CA GLU A 516 -26.79 -19.96 18.04
C GLU A 516 -27.71 -20.26 16.86
N THR A 517 -27.23 -21.10 15.94
CA THR A 517 -28.06 -21.70 14.90
C THR A 517 -28.45 -23.13 15.29
N LYS A 518 -29.36 -23.75 14.52
CA LYS A 518 -29.81 -25.14 14.78
C LYS A 518 -28.60 -26.07 14.91
N GLY A 519 -28.57 -26.86 15.99
CA GLY A 519 -27.45 -27.76 16.32
C GLY A 519 -26.41 -27.19 17.29
N ASN A 520 -26.74 -26.15 18.07
CA ASN A 520 -25.86 -25.48 19.05
C ASN A 520 -24.55 -24.96 18.44
N LEU A 521 -24.59 -24.56 17.18
CA LEU A 521 -23.47 -23.92 16.51
C LEU A 521 -23.46 -22.44 16.89
N ASN A 522 -22.44 -22.02 17.65
CA ASN A 522 -22.25 -20.62 18.00
C ASN A 522 -21.67 -19.85 16.81
N ASN A 523 -22.25 -18.69 16.51
CA ASN A 523 -21.85 -17.81 15.41
C ASN A 523 -21.68 -16.38 15.91
N HIS A 524 -20.79 -15.65 15.27
CA HIS A 524 -20.57 -14.23 15.47
C HIS A 524 -21.27 -13.43 14.37
N ASP A 525 -22.09 -12.46 14.77
CA ASP A 525 -22.53 -11.39 13.89
C ASP A 525 -21.38 -10.41 13.72
N MET A 526 -20.98 -10.15 12.48
CA MET A 526 -19.93 -9.19 12.15
C MET A 526 -20.40 -8.19 11.10
N ILE A 527 -20.02 -6.92 11.30
CA ILE A 527 -20.38 -5.80 10.42
C ILE A 527 -19.18 -4.94 10.07
N MET A 528 -19.17 -4.44 8.85
CA MET A 528 -18.15 -3.52 8.32
C MET A 528 -18.84 -2.25 7.80
N LYS A 529 -18.18 -1.09 8.00
CA LYS A 529 -18.49 0.13 7.26
C LYS A 529 -17.69 0.12 5.96
N LEU A 530 -18.37 0.25 4.83
CA LEU A 530 -17.76 0.26 3.50
C LEU A 530 -17.02 1.56 3.23
#